data_AF-A0A653IAT1-F1
#
_entry.id   AF-A0A653IAT1-F1
#
_cell.length_a   1.000
_cell.length_b   1.000
_cell.length_c   1.000
_cell.angle_alpha   90.00
_cell.angle_beta   90.00
_cell.angle_gamma   90.00
#
_symmetry.space_group_name_H-M   'P 1'
#
loop_
_entity.id
_entity.type
_entity.pdbx_description
1 polymer ?
#
loop_
_entity_poly.entity_id
_entity_poly.type
_entity_poly.pdbx_seq_one_letter_code
_entity_poly.pdbx_strand_id
1 'polypeptide(L)'
;MHDFSSYTLIIDARSPREYEEDHIPGAVNMPVVNNDEYAEVGTLHRSDKMGAYSIGVRYSLANIARHLTEDLPKYPKDGKVLVYCFRGGKRSKLWIDALETIGYDVQKLTGGWKAYRRWVNEQLETAPTKFDYHVLSGPTGCGKTRLLYALHEAGCQVVDLEAIARHRGSIIGAIPDTPQPSQKYFDTLLLEELAKLDPSRPVWVEAESKKIGNVQIPASMLDSMRKGKTVRVHADMQQRVELWRQDYKHFEEDPEGMLERLRFIRSLVGGKEFEEWEKLAADRQMPELFERLMRNHYDPAYRRSILREYPNIDESPLIDLSDLSPAGLLQVAKNIRAQYEH
;
A
#
# COMPACT_ATOMS: atom_id res chain seq x y z
N MET A 1 -4.94 -1.22 21.13
CA MET A 1 -4.20 -1.71 19.95
C MET A 1 -3.52 -3.01 20.36
N HIS A 2 -3.51 -4.05 19.52
CA HIS A 2 -2.65 -5.20 19.82
C HIS A 2 -1.20 -4.74 19.70
N ASP A 3 -0.45 -4.80 20.81
CA ASP A 3 0.96 -4.46 20.80
C ASP A 3 1.78 -5.69 20.37
N PHE A 4 2.03 -5.76 19.06
CA PHE A 4 2.84 -6.81 18.47
C PHE A 4 4.35 -6.57 18.63
N SER A 5 4.78 -5.37 19.02
CA SER A 5 6.20 -5.03 19.20
C SER A 5 6.84 -5.74 20.39
N SER A 6 6.02 -6.24 21.31
CA SER A 6 6.45 -7.01 22.48
C SER A 6 6.89 -8.46 22.17
N TYR A 7 6.65 -8.95 20.94
CA TYR A 7 7.05 -10.29 20.52
C TYR A 7 8.36 -10.24 19.74
N THR A 8 9.30 -11.12 20.10
CA THR A 8 10.56 -11.26 19.37
C THR A 8 10.42 -12.07 18.09
N LEU A 9 9.34 -12.85 17.98
CA LEU A 9 9.00 -13.63 16.81
C LEU A 9 7.48 -13.78 16.69
N ILE A 10 6.94 -13.54 15.49
CA ILE A 10 5.53 -13.78 15.17
C ILE A 10 5.46 -14.82 14.05
N ILE A 11 4.96 -16.02 14.35
CA ILE A 11 4.83 -17.12 13.40
C ILE A 11 3.42 -17.17 12.82
N ASP A 12 3.33 -16.99 11.50
CA ASP A 12 2.15 -17.32 10.72
C ASP A 12 2.21 -18.77 10.23
N ALA A 13 1.40 -19.63 10.84
CA ALA A 13 1.30 -21.06 10.53
C ALA A 13 0.39 -21.36 9.32
N ARG A 14 -0.15 -20.34 8.64
CA ARG A 14 -0.98 -20.51 7.43
C ARG A 14 -0.14 -20.85 6.21
N SER A 15 -0.79 -21.26 5.11
CA SER A 15 -0.06 -21.55 3.87
C SER A 15 0.58 -20.28 3.28
N PRO A 16 1.60 -20.40 2.42
CA PRO A 16 2.23 -19.25 1.77
C PRO A 16 1.24 -18.33 1.06
N ARG A 17 0.25 -18.89 0.35
CA ARG A 17 -0.79 -18.10 -0.32
C ARG A 17 -1.66 -17.31 0.64
N GLU A 18 -2.01 -17.88 1.79
CA GLU A 18 -2.78 -17.16 2.83
C GLU A 18 -1.95 -16.02 3.45
N TYR A 19 -0.64 -16.20 3.58
CA TYR A 19 0.30 -15.21 4.10
C TYR A 19 0.54 -14.06 3.10
N GLU A 20 0.78 -14.38 1.83
CA GLU A 20 0.94 -13.40 0.75
C GLU A 20 -0.29 -12.50 0.56
N GLU A 21 -1.49 -13.03 0.81
CA GLU A 21 -2.73 -12.25 0.72
C GLU A 21 -2.77 -11.11 1.75
N ASP A 22 -2.41 -11.39 3.00
CA ASP A 22 -2.38 -10.44 4.14
C ASP A 22 -1.81 -11.17 5.36
N HIS A 23 -0.99 -10.51 6.17
CA HIS A 23 -0.43 -11.06 7.41
C HIS A 23 -0.19 -9.93 8.43
N ILE A 24 0.04 -10.30 9.69
CA ILE A 24 0.40 -9.32 10.72
C ILE A 24 1.79 -8.76 10.37
N PRO A 25 2.00 -7.43 10.38
CA PRO A 25 3.31 -6.85 10.11
C PRO A 25 4.40 -7.43 11.01
N GLY A 26 5.55 -7.74 10.42
CA GLY A 26 6.67 -8.40 11.11
C GLY A 26 6.50 -9.90 11.35
N ALA A 27 5.37 -10.51 10.98
CA ALA A 27 5.23 -11.96 11.01
C ALA A 27 6.10 -12.64 9.96
N VAL A 28 6.49 -13.88 10.25
CA VAL A 28 7.24 -14.75 9.33
C VAL A 28 6.41 -15.98 9.04
N ASN A 29 6.38 -16.41 7.78
CA ASN A 29 5.60 -17.58 7.39
C ASN A 29 6.39 -18.87 7.66
N MET A 30 5.93 -19.64 8.65
CA MET A 30 6.39 -21.01 8.88
C MET A 30 5.19 -21.95 8.75
N PRO A 31 4.77 -22.24 7.51
CA PRO A 31 3.53 -22.97 7.24
C PRO A 31 3.58 -24.38 7.83
N VAL A 32 2.50 -24.81 8.49
CA VAL A 32 2.33 -26.25 8.82
C VAL A 32 1.89 -27.05 7.60
N VAL A 33 1.34 -26.40 6.58
CA VAL A 33 1.02 -27.02 5.28
C VAL A 33 1.34 -26.02 4.18
N ASN A 34 2.01 -26.49 3.13
CA ASN A 34 2.21 -25.69 1.91
C ASN A 34 0.90 -25.57 1.10
N ASN A 35 0.93 -24.86 -0.02
CA ASN A 35 -0.28 -24.60 -0.83
C ASN A 35 -0.92 -25.88 -1.39
N ASP A 36 -0.11 -26.83 -1.84
CA ASP A 36 -0.58 -28.09 -2.44
C ASP A 36 -1.13 -29.04 -1.36
N GLU A 37 -0.40 -29.16 -0.25
CA GLU A 37 -0.82 -29.91 0.94
C GLU A 37 -2.13 -29.34 1.52
N TYR A 38 -2.27 -28.01 1.54
CA TYR A 38 -3.50 -27.35 1.98
C TYR A 38 -4.68 -27.69 1.05
N ALA A 39 -4.46 -27.72 -0.26
CA ALA A 39 -5.47 -28.09 -1.24
C ALA A 39 -5.88 -29.57 -1.12
N GLU A 40 -4.92 -30.47 -0.90
CA GLU A 40 -5.16 -31.90 -0.70
C GLU A 40 -5.98 -32.15 0.58
N VAL A 41 -5.56 -31.58 1.71
CA VAL A 41 -6.28 -31.67 2.99
C VAL A 41 -7.70 -31.14 2.84
N GLY A 42 -7.87 -30.00 2.16
CA GLY A 42 -9.18 -29.38 1.92
C GLY A 42 -10.09 -30.23 1.03
N THR A 43 -9.52 -30.92 0.04
CA THR A 43 -10.26 -31.81 -0.87
C THR A 43 -10.71 -33.06 -0.13
N LEU A 44 -9.80 -33.73 0.59
CA LEU A 44 -10.10 -34.95 1.34
C LEU A 44 -11.11 -34.68 2.46
N HIS A 45 -11.07 -33.51 3.10
CA HIS A 45 -12.00 -33.15 4.19
C HIS A 45 -13.47 -33.16 3.75
N ARG A 46 -13.76 -33.04 2.45
CA ARG A 46 -15.13 -33.11 1.91
C ARG A 46 -15.69 -34.54 1.90
N SER A 47 -14.84 -35.55 1.71
CA SER A 47 -15.24 -36.96 1.61
C SER A 47 -14.88 -37.78 2.85
N ASP A 48 -13.71 -37.55 3.45
CA ASP A 48 -13.21 -38.22 4.65
C ASP A 48 -12.52 -37.22 5.60
N LYS A 49 -13.24 -36.86 6.66
CA LYS A 49 -12.71 -35.92 7.68
C LYS A 49 -11.55 -36.49 8.47
N MET A 50 -11.58 -37.79 8.79
CA MET A 50 -10.53 -38.38 9.62
C MET A 50 -9.26 -38.56 8.81
N GLY A 51 -9.37 -39.01 7.56
CA GLY A 51 -8.25 -39.04 6.61
C GLY A 51 -7.63 -37.66 6.41
N ALA A 52 -8.45 -36.62 6.24
CA ALA A 52 -7.97 -35.24 6.11
C ALA A 52 -7.21 -34.74 7.34
N TYR A 53 -7.67 -35.09 8.55
CA TYR A 53 -6.93 -34.76 9.77
C TYR A 53 -5.64 -35.56 9.91
N SER A 54 -5.66 -36.84 9.57
CA SER A 54 -4.47 -37.70 9.61
C SER A 54 -3.37 -37.17 8.68
N ILE A 55 -3.70 -36.91 7.41
CA ILE A 55 -2.75 -36.38 6.44
C ILE A 55 -2.28 -34.97 6.79
N GLY A 56 -3.19 -34.11 7.28
CA GLY A 56 -2.85 -32.76 7.71
C GLY A 56 -1.89 -32.73 8.90
N VAL A 57 -2.05 -33.63 9.89
CA VAL A 57 -1.10 -33.78 11.00
C VAL A 57 0.25 -34.28 10.50
N ARG A 58 0.27 -35.27 9.60
CA ARG A 58 1.51 -35.79 9.00
C ARG A 58 2.31 -34.68 8.32
N TYR A 59 1.67 -33.88 7.45
CA TYR A 59 2.31 -32.74 6.81
C TYR A 59 2.79 -31.69 7.82
N SER A 60 1.94 -31.36 8.79
CA SER A 60 2.28 -30.40 9.85
C SER A 60 3.54 -30.79 10.61
N LEU A 61 3.64 -32.04 11.05
CA LEU A 61 4.81 -32.51 11.80
C LEU A 61 6.08 -32.50 10.94
N ALA A 62 6.00 -32.95 9.69
CA ALA A 62 7.14 -32.92 8.76
C ALA A 62 7.62 -31.48 8.49
N ASN A 63 6.68 -30.56 8.27
CA ASN A 63 6.98 -29.16 7.98
C ASN A 63 7.52 -28.43 9.21
N ILE A 64 6.95 -28.65 10.40
CA ILE A 64 7.47 -28.11 11.66
C ILE A 64 8.90 -28.61 11.87
N ALA A 65 9.18 -29.92 11.71
CA ALA A 65 10.53 -30.47 11.88
C ALA A 65 11.55 -29.79 10.94
N ARG A 66 11.17 -29.52 9.69
CA ARG A 66 11.98 -28.77 8.74
C ARG A 66 12.21 -27.32 9.20
N HIS A 67 11.16 -26.59 9.57
CA HIS A 67 11.28 -25.21 10.05
C HIS A 67 12.08 -25.09 11.37
N LEU A 68 11.99 -26.08 12.27
CA LEU A 68 12.82 -26.16 13.48
C LEU A 68 14.32 -26.26 13.16
N THR A 69 14.64 -26.89 12.03
CA THR A 69 16.03 -27.08 11.58
C THR A 69 16.53 -25.89 10.77
N GLU A 70 15.69 -25.36 9.88
CA GLU A 70 16.12 -24.40 8.84
C GLU A 70 15.80 -22.95 9.18
N ASP A 71 14.69 -22.66 9.88
CA ASP A 71 14.16 -21.30 10.01
C ASP A 71 14.18 -20.77 11.44
N LEU A 72 13.69 -21.54 12.41
CA LEU A 72 13.65 -21.12 13.80
C LEU A 72 15.03 -20.68 14.34
N PRO A 73 16.16 -21.33 14.00
CA PRO A 73 17.49 -20.91 14.47
C PRO A 73 17.92 -19.51 14.02
N LYS A 74 17.25 -18.91 13.03
CA LYS A 74 17.52 -17.56 12.54
C LYS A 74 17.02 -16.46 13.49
N TYR A 75 16.19 -16.83 14.49
CA TYR A 75 15.53 -15.88 15.38
C TYR A 75 16.06 -15.99 16.81
N PRO A 76 15.99 -14.90 17.61
CA PRO A 76 16.39 -14.93 19.02
C PRO A 76 15.65 -16.01 19.80
N LYS A 77 16.40 -16.71 20.66
CA LYS A 77 15.84 -17.75 21.55
C LYS A 77 15.16 -17.16 22.78
N ASP A 78 15.57 -15.94 23.14
CA ASP A 78 15.04 -15.21 24.29
C ASP A 78 13.87 -14.33 23.83
N GLY A 79 12.75 -14.38 24.56
CA GLY A 79 11.59 -13.51 24.34
C GLY A 79 10.30 -14.26 24.01
N LYS A 80 9.25 -13.48 23.77
CA LYS A 80 7.89 -13.97 23.55
C LYS A 80 7.66 -14.28 22.08
N VAL A 81 7.19 -15.50 21.79
CA VAL A 81 6.81 -15.95 20.45
C VAL A 81 5.29 -15.89 20.32
N LEU A 82 4.76 -15.17 19.34
CA LEU A 82 3.34 -15.22 19.00
C LEU A 82 3.12 -16.21 17.86
N VAL A 83 2.20 -17.16 18.01
CA VAL A 83 1.82 -18.09 16.94
C VAL A 83 0.36 -17.91 16.59
N TYR A 84 0.06 -17.83 15.29
CA TYR A 84 -1.30 -17.80 14.80
C TYR A 84 -1.50 -18.65 13.55
N CYS A 85 -2.76 -19.00 13.31
CA CYS A 85 -3.22 -19.56 12.04
C CYS A 85 -4.52 -18.85 11.65
N PHE A 86 -5.26 -19.36 10.66
CA PHE A 86 -6.47 -18.70 10.18
C PHE A 86 -7.53 -18.42 11.25
N ARG A 87 -7.74 -19.34 12.21
CA ARG A 87 -8.74 -19.18 13.31
C ARG A 87 -8.18 -19.42 14.72
N GLY A 88 -6.86 -19.54 14.87
CA GLY A 88 -6.24 -19.88 16.15
C GLY A 88 -6.57 -21.32 16.62
N GLY A 89 -6.77 -22.23 15.66
CA GLY A 89 -7.18 -23.63 15.88
C GLY A 89 -6.02 -24.62 15.78
N LYS A 90 -6.30 -25.80 15.19
CA LYS A 90 -5.38 -26.96 15.15
C LYS A 90 -3.99 -26.65 14.59
N ARG A 91 -3.89 -25.85 13.50
CA ARG A 91 -2.63 -25.54 12.83
C ARG A 91 -1.63 -24.81 13.75
N SER A 92 -2.06 -23.73 14.41
CA SER A 92 -1.19 -23.02 15.35
C SER A 92 -0.96 -23.82 16.63
N LYS A 93 -1.91 -24.65 17.06
CA LYS A 93 -1.72 -25.53 18.22
C LYS A 93 -0.51 -26.46 18.05
N LEU A 94 -0.31 -27.07 16.88
CA LEU A 94 0.83 -27.96 16.64
C LEU A 94 2.19 -27.22 16.79
N TRP A 95 2.27 -25.99 16.27
CA TRP A 95 3.45 -25.14 16.48
C TRP A 95 3.66 -24.77 17.95
N ILE A 96 2.59 -24.36 18.64
CA ILE A 96 2.64 -23.99 20.05
C ILE A 96 3.13 -25.18 20.88
N ASP A 97 2.52 -26.35 20.72
CA ASP A 97 2.89 -27.57 21.47
C ASP A 97 4.38 -27.91 21.24
N ALA A 98 4.90 -27.76 20.00
CA ALA A 98 6.31 -27.99 19.69
C ALA A 98 7.25 -26.97 20.36
N LEU A 99 6.92 -25.68 20.29
CA LEU A 99 7.74 -24.61 20.86
C LEU A 99 7.72 -24.62 22.39
N GLU A 100 6.57 -24.86 23.02
CA GLU A 100 6.44 -25.04 24.47
C GLU A 100 7.26 -26.25 24.95
N THR A 101 7.24 -27.36 24.19
CA THR A 101 8.06 -28.55 24.51
C THR A 101 9.56 -28.25 24.48
N ILE A 102 10.01 -27.34 23.60
CA ILE A 102 11.41 -26.90 23.52
C ILE A 102 11.75 -25.91 24.66
N GLY A 103 10.76 -25.19 25.18
CA GLY A 103 10.90 -24.24 26.28
C GLY A 103 10.77 -22.76 25.90
N TYR A 104 10.21 -22.42 24.74
CA TYR A 104 9.90 -21.03 24.38
C TYR A 104 8.71 -20.49 25.19
N ASP A 105 8.69 -19.17 25.46
CA ASP A 105 7.50 -18.46 25.94
C ASP A 105 6.58 -18.17 24.76
N VAL A 106 5.52 -18.96 24.60
CA VAL A 106 4.65 -18.92 23.43
C VAL A 106 3.26 -18.40 23.79
N GLN A 107 2.77 -17.46 22.98
CA GLN A 107 1.40 -16.98 23.03
C GLN A 107 0.66 -17.33 21.76
N LYS A 108 -0.64 -17.57 21.90
CA LYS A 108 -1.54 -17.80 20.78
C LYS A 108 -2.35 -16.54 20.48
N LEU A 109 -2.45 -16.15 19.22
CA LEU A 109 -3.45 -15.17 18.81
C LEU A 109 -4.85 -15.80 18.85
N THR A 110 -5.63 -15.45 19.88
CA THR A 110 -7.01 -15.92 20.02
C THR A 110 -7.86 -15.51 18.82
N GLY A 111 -8.55 -16.48 18.21
CA GLY A 111 -9.33 -16.27 16.98
C GLY A 111 -8.48 -16.15 15.70
N GLY A 112 -7.16 -16.17 15.80
CA GLY A 112 -6.22 -16.19 14.68
C GLY A 112 -6.30 -14.97 13.76
N TRP A 113 -5.81 -15.14 12.53
CA TRP A 113 -5.84 -14.10 11.50
C TRP A 113 -7.26 -13.57 11.24
N LYS A 114 -8.30 -14.41 11.33
CA LYS A 114 -9.69 -13.96 11.15
C LYS A 114 -10.13 -12.94 12.21
N ALA A 115 -9.69 -13.09 13.46
CA ALA A 115 -9.96 -12.10 14.50
C ALA A 115 -9.15 -10.82 14.26
N TYR A 116 -7.87 -10.95 13.91
CA TYR A 116 -7.02 -9.83 13.52
C TYR A 116 -7.63 -9.03 12.37
N ARG A 117 -8.06 -9.69 11.29
CA ARG A 117 -8.68 -9.03 10.13
C ARG A 117 -9.94 -8.25 10.49
N ARG A 118 -10.77 -8.80 11.37
CA ARG A 118 -11.94 -8.09 11.89
C ARG A 118 -11.52 -6.85 12.67
N TRP A 119 -10.54 -7.01 13.55
CA TRP A 119 -9.99 -5.89 14.32
C TRP A 119 -9.43 -4.79 13.41
N VAL A 120 -8.66 -5.12 12.36
CA VAL A 120 -8.17 -4.11 11.40
C VAL A 120 -9.32 -3.34 10.76
N ASN A 121 -10.36 -4.03 10.29
CA ASN A 121 -11.54 -3.38 9.71
C ASN A 121 -12.22 -2.43 10.71
N GLU A 122 -12.43 -2.89 11.96
CA GLU A 122 -13.05 -2.09 13.03
C GLU A 122 -12.19 -0.87 13.39
N GLN A 123 -10.85 -1.01 13.39
CA GLN A 123 -9.97 0.13 13.64
C GLN A 123 -10.01 1.13 12.49
N LEU A 124 -10.05 0.69 11.22
CA LEU A 124 -10.08 1.61 10.09
C LEU A 124 -11.37 2.44 10.01
N GLU A 125 -12.46 2.02 10.64
CA GLU A 125 -13.66 2.86 10.77
C GLU A 125 -13.43 4.12 11.63
N THR A 126 -12.46 4.11 12.55
CA THR A 126 -12.29 5.17 13.57
C THR A 126 -10.87 5.74 13.69
N ALA A 127 -9.83 4.99 13.35
CA ALA A 127 -8.45 5.46 13.47
C ALA A 127 -8.15 6.66 12.56
N PRO A 128 -8.56 6.68 11.28
CA PRO A 128 -8.33 7.84 10.41
C PRO A 128 -9.00 9.12 10.92
N THR A 129 -10.14 9.01 11.60
CA THR A 129 -10.91 10.19 12.04
C THR A 129 -10.27 10.94 13.22
N LYS A 130 -9.12 10.47 13.72
CA LYS A 130 -8.40 11.07 14.84
C LYS A 130 -7.38 12.12 14.40
N PHE A 131 -7.14 12.26 13.10
CA PHE A 131 -6.09 13.11 12.57
C PHE A 131 -6.67 14.33 11.84
N ASP A 132 -5.97 15.44 11.97
CA ASP A 132 -6.20 16.63 11.15
C ASP A 132 -5.38 16.50 9.86
N TYR A 133 -6.06 16.29 8.73
CA TYR A 133 -5.40 16.10 7.44
C TYR A 133 -5.09 17.43 6.75
N HIS A 134 -3.85 17.56 6.27
CA HIS A 134 -3.42 18.57 5.31
C HIS A 134 -3.25 17.90 3.93
N VAL A 135 -4.14 18.20 3.00
CA VAL A 135 -4.27 17.49 1.74
C VAL A 135 -3.56 18.25 0.62
N LEU A 136 -2.50 17.66 0.07
CA LEU A 136 -1.83 18.14 -1.12
C LEU A 136 -2.64 17.78 -2.36
N SER A 137 -3.02 18.80 -3.13
CA SER A 137 -3.80 18.67 -4.36
C SER A 137 -3.00 19.25 -5.53
N GLY A 138 -3.06 18.61 -6.69
CA GLY A 138 -2.36 19.08 -7.87
C GLY A 138 -2.40 18.06 -8.99
N PRO A 139 -2.22 18.48 -10.25
CA PRO A 139 -2.29 17.59 -11.40
C PRO A 139 -1.18 16.53 -11.41
N THR A 140 -1.25 15.59 -12.36
CA THR A 140 -0.24 14.54 -12.51
C THR A 140 1.14 15.15 -12.80
N GLY A 141 2.17 14.60 -12.15
CA GLY A 141 3.56 15.01 -12.37
C GLY A 141 3.95 16.33 -11.69
N CYS A 142 3.07 17.00 -10.92
CA CYS A 142 3.44 18.26 -10.25
C CYS A 142 4.29 18.09 -8.98
N GLY A 143 4.88 16.92 -8.73
CA GLY A 143 5.82 16.73 -7.64
C GLY A 143 5.22 16.45 -6.25
N LYS A 144 3.90 16.23 -6.13
CA LYS A 144 3.22 15.97 -4.83
C LYS A 144 3.88 14.87 -4.01
N THR A 145 4.15 13.71 -4.60
CA THR A 145 4.78 12.57 -3.92
C THR A 145 6.19 12.89 -3.43
N ARG A 146 6.98 13.60 -4.26
CA ARG A 146 8.32 14.05 -3.82
C ARG A 146 8.23 15.13 -2.74
N LEU A 147 7.22 16.01 -2.79
CA LEU A 147 6.96 16.99 -1.73
C LEU A 147 6.52 16.30 -0.43
N LEU A 148 5.72 15.22 -0.48
CA LEU A 148 5.41 14.40 0.69
C LEU A 148 6.69 13.82 1.32
N TYR A 149 7.61 13.28 0.52
CA TYR A 149 8.89 12.81 1.05
C TYR A 149 9.71 13.94 1.69
N ALA A 150 9.75 15.11 1.06
CA ALA A 150 10.43 16.27 1.61
C ALA A 150 9.78 16.78 2.90
N LEU A 151 8.45 16.70 3.04
CA LEU A 151 7.72 17.02 4.27
C LEU A 151 8.08 16.04 5.38
N HIS A 152 8.14 14.75 5.09
CA HIS A 152 8.59 13.74 6.04
C HIS A 152 10.04 14.02 6.49
N GLU A 153 10.95 14.31 5.57
CA GLU A 153 12.34 14.69 5.89
C GLU A 153 12.43 15.98 6.72
N ALA A 154 11.55 16.94 6.45
CA ALA A 154 11.41 18.17 7.23
C ALA A 154 10.80 17.93 8.62
N GLY A 155 10.38 16.70 8.96
CA GLY A 155 9.86 16.31 10.27
C GLY A 155 8.33 16.36 10.41
N CYS A 156 7.59 16.58 9.32
CA CYS A 156 6.13 16.52 9.31
C CYS A 156 5.64 15.06 9.37
N GLN A 157 4.39 14.85 9.81
CA GLN A 157 3.75 13.54 9.68
C GLN A 157 3.16 13.37 8.29
N VAL A 158 3.39 12.22 7.66
CA VAL A 158 2.98 11.95 6.28
C VAL A 158 2.35 10.56 6.19
N VAL A 159 1.30 10.44 5.39
CA VAL A 159 0.79 9.15 4.91
C VAL A 159 0.88 9.14 3.38
N ASP A 160 1.80 8.36 2.85
CA ASP A 160 1.94 8.12 1.41
C ASP A 160 1.08 6.90 1.01
N LEU A 161 -0.14 7.18 0.56
CA LEU A 161 -1.10 6.15 0.16
C LEU A 161 -0.66 5.38 -1.09
N GLU A 162 0.05 6.03 -2.02
CA GLU A 162 0.58 5.37 -3.21
C GLU A 162 1.70 4.38 -2.85
N ALA A 163 2.56 4.71 -1.88
CA ALA A 163 3.58 3.80 -1.38
C ALA A 163 2.97 2.58 -0.70
N ILE A 164 1.94 2.78 0.15
CA ILE A 164 1.21 1.67 0.77
C ILE A 164 0.54 0.79 -0.30
N ALA A 165 -0.08 1.43 -1.31
CA ALA A 165 -0.73 0.74 -2.42
C ALA A 165 0.24 0.18 -3.47
N ARG A 166 1.54 0.51 -3.39
CA ARG A 166 2.58 0.20 -4.37
C ARG A 166 2.16 0.53 -5.81
N HIS A 167 1.54 1.70 -5.99
CA HIS A 167 0.91 2.08 -7.25
C HIS A 167 0.72 3.61 -7.35
N ARG A 168 1.03 4.18 -8.52
CA ARG A 168 1.05 5.63 -8.80
C ARG A 168 -0.29 6.27 -9.19
N GLY A 169 -1.40 5.87 -8.54
CA GLY A 169 -2.71 6.55 -8.64
C GLY A 169 -3.39 6.67 -10.02
N SER A 170 -2.74 6.22 -11.10
CA SER A 170 -3.12 6.50 -12.50
C SER A 170 -3.31 5.22 -13.32
N ILE A 171 -3.90 5.31 -14.52
CA ILE A 171 -4.15 4.13 -15.36
C ILE A 171 -2.85 3.39 -15.77
N ILE A 172 -1.74 4.12 -15.85
CA ILE A 172 -0.42 3.56 -16.13
C ILE A 172 0.43 3.37 -14.86
N GLY A 173 -0.16 3.56 -13.68
CA GLY A 173 0.58 3.69 -12.41
C GLY A 173 1.10 2.39 -11.78
N ALA A 174 0.92 1.24 -12.43
CA ALA A 174 1.50 -0.01 -11.95
C ALA A 174 3.03 0.00 -12.10
N ILE A 175 3.73 -0.29 -11.01
CA ILE A 175 5.18 -0.23 -10.92
C ILE A 175 5.76 -1.59 -11.37
N PRO A 176 6.73 -1.62 -12.32
CA PRO A 176 7.39 -2.85 -12.73
C PRO A 176 7.96 -3.64 -11.54
N ASP A 177 7.83 -4.96 -11.60
CA ASP A 177 8.33 -5.92 -10.60
C ASP A 177 7.84 -5.69 -9.15
N THR A 178 6.84 -4.83 -8.97
CA THR A 178 6.30 -4.47 -7.66
C THR A 178 4.80 -4.79 -7.62
N PRO A 179 4.41 -5.97 -7.12
CA PRO A 179 3.01 -6.33 -7.05
C PRO A 179 2.29 -5.45 -6.03
N GLN A 180 1.15 -4.89 -6.46
CA GLN A 180 0.23 -4.19 -5.57
C GLN A 180 -0.33 -5.16 -4.52
N PRO A 181 -0.40 -4.76 -3.22
CA PRO A 181 -1.01 -5.59 -2.19
C PRO A 181 -2.48 -5.90 -2.49
N SER A 182 -2.97 -6.98 -1.89
CA SER A 182 -4.42 -7.20 -1.81
C SER A 182 -5.09 -6.06 -1.00
N GLN A 183 -6.40 -5.89 -1.14
CA GLN A 183 -7.15 -4.94 -0.30
C GLN A 183 -6.90 -5.18 1.19
N LYS A 184 -6.88 -6.45 1.63
CA LYS A 184 -6.67 -6.79 3.04
C LYS A 184 -5.30 -6.33 3.51
N TYR A 185 -4.26 -6.55 2.71
CA TYR A 185 -2.92 -6.17 3.11
C TYR A 185 -2.70 -4.65 3.04
N PHE A 186 -3.30 -3.97 2.05
CA PHE A 186 -3.35 -2.50 2.03
C PHE A 186 -3.97 -1.94 3.31
N ASP A 187 -5.12 -2.47 3.74
CA ASP A 187 -5.78 -2.06 4.98
C ASP A 187 -4.89 -2.29 6.22
N THR A 188 -4.19 -3.43 6.26
CA THR A 188 -3.25 -3.76 7.35
C THR A 188 -2.12 -2.75 7.42
N LEU A 189 -1.46 -2.49 6.29
CA LEU A 189 -0.34 -1.56 6.20
C LEU A 189 -0.79 -0.12 6.50
N LEU A 190 -1.96 0.30 6.02
CA LEU A 190 -2.51 1.61 6.33
C LEU A 190 -2.74 1.79 7.83
N LEU A 191 -3.32 0.78 8.49
CA LEU A 191 -3.52 0.85 9.94
C LEU A 191 -2.18 0.90 10.70
N GLU A 192 -1.17 0.17 10.24
CA GLU A 192 0.18 0.20 10.80
C GLU A 192 0.81 1.59 10.66
N GLU A 193 0.70 2.22 9.49
CA GLU A 193 1.21 3.58 9.27
C GLU A 193 0.50 4.60 10.16
N LEU A 194 -0.83 4.55 10.25
CA LEU A 194 -1.60 5.42 11.13
C LEU A 194 -1.26 5.22 12.62
N ALA A 195 -0.88 4.01 13.02
CA ALA A 195 -0.50 3.71 14.41
C ALA A 195 0.78 4.42 14.87
N LYS A 196 1.65 4.81 13.93
CA LYS A 196 2.94 5.48 14.19
C LYS A 196 2.78 6.99 14.38
N LEU A 197 1.61 7.54 14.08
CA LEU A 197 1.37 8.98 14.06
C LEU A 197 0.86 9.48 15.41
N ASP A 198 1.23 10.72 15.74
CA ASP A 198 0.71 11.50 16.86
C ASP A 198 -0.57 12.24 16.43
N PRO A 199 -1.74 11.93 17.03
CA PRO A 199 -3.00 12.61 16.70
C PRO A 199 -3.03 14.11 17.05
N SER A 200 -2.11 14.61 17.88
CA SER A 200 -2.01 16.03 18.21
C SER A 200 -1.35 16.88 17.13
N ARG A 201 -0.82 16.24 16.09
CA ARG A 201 -0.10 16.89 14.99
C ARG A 201 -0.82 16.65 13.66
N PRO A 202 -0.78 17.61 12.73
CA PRO A 202 -1.39 17.42 11.42
C PRO A 202 -0.70 16.31 10.63
N VAL A 203 -1.43 15.71 9.69
CA VAL A 203 -0.95 14.64 8.80
C VAL A 203 -1.08 15.06 7.35
N TRP A 204 0.05 15.08 6.64
CA TRP A 204 0.10 15.38 5.22
C TRP A 204 -0.22 14.16 4.38
N VAL A 205 -1.06 14.33 3.37
CA VAL A 205 -1.51 13.26 2.47
C VAL A 205 -1.80 13.84 1.08
N GLU A 206 -1.70 13.01 0.05
CA GLU A 206 -2.13 13.40 -1.31
C GLU A 206 -3.65 13.30 -1.48
N ALA A 207 -4.19 14.18 -2.33
CA ALA A 207 -5.58 14.15 -2.78
C ALA A 207 -5.81 12.96 -3.72
N GLU A 208 -5.89 11.76 -3.14
CA GLU A 208 -6.17 10.54 -3.88
C GLU A 208 -7.66 10.37 -4.17
N SER A 209 -7.96 9.68 -5.27
CA SER A 209 -9.32 9.23 -5.53
C SER A 209 -9.69 8.11 -4.56
N LYS A 210 -10.97 7.71 -4.51
CA LYS A 210 -11.41 6.55 -3.71
C LYS A 210 -10.58 5.28 -3.96
N LYS A 211 -9.99 5.14 -5.15
CA LYS A 211 -9.17 3.98 -5.56
C LYS A 211 -7.75 4.37 -5.92
N ILE A 212 -6.81 3.50 -5.60
CA ILE A 212 -5.42 3.54 -6.07
C ILE A 212 -5.14 2.19 -6.74
N GLY A 213 -5.19 2.14 -8.07
CA GLY A 213 -5.20 0.87 -8.79
C GLY A 213 -6.40 -0.01 -8.38
N ASN A 214 -6.11 -1.19 -7.82
CA ASN A 214 -7.11 -2.17 -7.40
C ASN A 214 -7.54 -2.05 -5.94
N VAL A 215 -6.89 -1.21 -5.13
CA VAL A 215 -7.23 -1.03 -3.71
C VAL A 215 -8.07 0.23 -3.49
N GLN A 216 -8.87 0.23 -2.43
CA GLN A 216 -9.75 1.31 -2.02
C GLN A 216 -9.31 1.89 -0.68
N ILE A 217 -9.35 3.22 -0.59
CA ILE A 217 -9.14 3.94 0.67
C ILE A 217 -10.39 3.79 1.55
N PRO A 218 -10.25 3.55 2.87
CA PRO A 218 -11.37 3.51 3.80
C PRO A 218 -12.23 4.78 3.74
N ALA A 219 -13.57 4.61 3.83
CA ALA A 219 -14.50 5.72 3.75
C ALA A 219 -14.27 6.77 4.86
N SER A 220 -13.99 6.31 6.08
CA SER A 220 -13.61 7.14 7.23
C SER A 220 -12.42 8.07 6.93
N MET A 221 -11.40 7.57 6.24
CA MET A 221 -10.22 8.35 5.85
C MET A 221 -10.57 9.34 4.76
N LEU A 222 -11.29 8.91 3.70
CA LEU A 222 -11.73 9.81 2.64
C LEU A 222 -12.57 10.98 3.17
N ASP A 223 -13.52 10.70 4.06
CA ASP A 223 -14.37 11.73 4.66
C ASP A 223 -13.60 12.66 5.58
N SER A 224 -12.54 12.16 6.25
CA SER A 224 -11.66 12.98 7.08
C SER A 224 -10.74 13.86 6.22
N MET A 225 -10.18 13.32 5.13
CA MET A 225 -9.39 14.08 4.14
C MET A 225 -10.21 15.19 3.50
N ARG A 226 -11.46 14.92 3.09
CA ARG A 226 -12.38 15.91 2.51
C ARG A 226 -12.72 17.09 3.44
N LYS A 227 -12.66 16.87 4.76
CA LYS A 227 -12.84 17.91 5.78
C LYS A 227 -11.52 18.62 6.14
N GLY A 228 -10.39 18.07 5.70
CA GLY A 228 -9.06 18.59 5.98
C GLY A 228 -8.76 19.90 5.27
N LYS A 229 -7.61 20.49 5.61
CA LYS A 229 -7.12 21.71 4.95
C LYS A 229 -6.46 21.33 3.64
N THR A 230 -6.85 21.96 2.56
CA THR A 230 -6.28 21.71 1.24
C THR A 230 -5.18 22.71 0.92
N VAL A 231 -4.13 22.21 0.25
CA VAL A 231 -3.03 23.01 -0.30
C VAL A 231 -2.85 22.59 -1.75
N ARG A 232 -2.84 23.56 -2.66
CA ARG A 232 -2.60 23.31 -4.09
C ARG A 232 -1.11 23.33 -4.37
N VAL A 233 -0.67 22.42 -5.22
CA VAL A 233 0.69 22.27 -5.70
C VAL A 233 0.67 22.46 -7.21
N HIS A 234 1.48 23.40 -7.66
CA HIS A 234 1.71 23.68 -9.08
C HIS A 234 3.18 23.46 -9.41
N ALA A 235 3.42 22.98 -10.63
CA ALA A 235 4.72 22.96 -11.27
C ALA A 235 4.47 23.21 -12.75
N ASP A 236 5.42 23.83 -13.44
CA ASP A 236 5.27 24.09 -14.87
C ASP A 236 5.24 22.78 -15.68
N MET A 237 4.71 22.82 -16.91
CA MET A 237 4.58 21.61 -17.72
C MET A 237 5.94 20.97 -18.03
N GLN A 238 6.98 21.78 -18.23
CA GLN A 238 8.31 21.28 -18.55
C GLN A 238 8.89 20.43 -17.42
N GLN A 239 8.78 20.90 -16.18
CA GLN A 239 9.20 20.18 -14.98
C GLN A 239 8.37 18.94 -14.77
N ARG A 240 7.05 19.02 -14.99
CA ARG A 240 6.15 17.87 -14.87
C ARG A 240 6.51 16.76 -15.85
N VAL A 241 6.80 17.11 -17.11
CA VAL A 241 7.26 16.15 -18.12
C VAL A 241 8.57 15.51 -17.68
N GLU A 242 9.58 16.30 -17.31
CA GLU A 242 10.88 15.76 -16.86
C GLU A 242 10.74 14.85 -15.63
N LEU A 243 9.83 15.19 -14.71
CA LEU A 243 9.50 14.33 -13.58
C LEU A 243 8.95 12.98 -14.02
N TRP A 244 8.02 13.00 -14.97
CA TRP A 244 7.38 11.80 -15.49
C TRP A 244 8.35 10.92 -16.26
N ARG A 245 9.31 11.51 -16.98
CA ARG A 245 10.41 10.79 -17.64
C ARG A 245 11.24 9.98 -16.64
N GLN A 246 11.45 10.51 -15.45
CA GLN A 246 12.13 9.78 -14.37
C GLN A 246 11.24 8.67 -13.79
N ASP A 247 9.99 8.98 -13.47
CA ASP A 247 9.08 8.05 -12.78
C ASP A 247 8.61 6.89 -13.69
N TYR A 248 8.55 7.13 -15.00
CA TYR A 248 8.07 6.22 -16.03
C TYR A 248 9.14 5.86 -17.06
N LYS A 249 10.41 5.80 -16.64
CA LYS A 249 11.53 5.43 -17.50
C LYS A 249 11.28 4.15 -18.32
N HIS A 250 10.60 3.17 -17.75
CA HIS A 250 10.23 1.93 -18.44
C HIS A 250 9.31 2.15 -19.66
N PHE A 251 8.48 3.20 -19.67
CA PHE A 251 7.69 3.58 -20.85
C PHE A 251 8.49 4.42 -21.86
N GLU A 252 9.62 5.03 -21.46
CA GLU A 252 10.55 5.56 -22.47
C GLU A 252 11.26 4.44 -23.23
N GLU A 253 11.52 3.32 -22.56
CA GLU A 253 12.12 2.14 -23.16
C GLU A 253 11.09 1.38 -24.02
N ASP A 254 9.85 1.26 -23.54
CA ASP A 254 8.72 0.60 -24.19
C ASP A 254 7.48 1.52 -24.37
N PRO A 255 7.47 2.39 -25.40
CA PRO A 255 6.32 3.25 -25.71
C PRO A 255 5.07 2.46 -26.15
N GLU A 256 5.25 1.30 -26.80
CA GLU A 256 4.14 0.47 -27.28
C GLU A 256 3.37 -0.13 -26.09
N GLY A 257 4.07 -0.68 -25.10
CA GLY A 257 3.47 -1.18 -23.87
C GLY A 257 2.74 -0.09 -23.08
N MET A 258 3.17 1.17 -23.17
CA MET A 258 2.41 2.30 -22.63
C MET A 258 1.09 2.49 -23.39
N LEU A 259 1.12 2.52 -24.72
CA LEU A 259 -0.07 2.71 -25.55
C LEU A 259 -1.10 1.60 -25.34
N GLU A 260 -0.67 0.35 -25.16
CA GLU A 260 -1.57 -0.76 -24.86
C GLU A 260 -2.40 -0.50 -23.60
N ARG A 261 -1.79 0.07 -22.56
CA ARG A 261 -2.49 0.47 -21.32
C ARG A 261 -3.41 1.66 -21.54
N LEU A 262 -3.06 2.56 -22.46
CA LEU A 262 -3.86 3.74 -22.79
C LEU A 262 -5.02 3.44 -23.76
N ARG A 263 -5.05 2.28 -24.44
CA ARG A 263 -6.14 1.93 -25.36
C ARG A 263 -7.53 2.04 -24.73
N PHE A 264 -7.65 1.74 -23.44
CA PHE A 264 -8.91 1.80 -22.70
C PHE A 264 -9.47 3.22 -22.57
N ILE A 265 -8.64 4.26 -22.73
CA ILE A 265 -9.06 5.67 -22.65
C ILE A 265 -9.20 6.34 -24.03
N ARG A 266 -9.03 5.61 -25.14
CA ARG A 266 -9.16 6.14 -26.51
C ARG A 266 -10.50 6.85 -26.74
N SER A 267 -11.59 6.28 -26.22
CA SER A 267 -12.93 6.88 -26.31
C SER A 267 -13.09 8.17 -25.51
N LEU A 268 -12.26 8.39 -24.48
CA LEU A 268 -12.31 9.58 -23.63
C LEU A 268 -11.55 10.76 -24.23
N VAL A 269 -10.51 10.50 -25.03
CA VAL A 269 -9.66 11.54 -25.66
C VAL A 269 -9.99 11.79 -27.12
N GLY A 270 -10.63 10.82 -27.79
CA GLY A 270 -10.99 10.89 -29.19
C GLY A 270 -9.94 10.27 -30.12
N GLY A 271 -10.41 9.76 -31.27
CA GLY A 271 -9.57 8.98 -32.20
C GLY A 271 -8.37 9.75 -32.75
N LYS A 272 -8.57 11.02 -33.16
CA LYS A 272 -7.50 11.86 -33.73
C LYS A 272 -6.37 12.14 -32.74
N GLU A 273 -6.70 12.38 -31.47
CA GLU A 273 -5.68 12.63 -30.45
C GLU A 273 -4.91 11.36 -30.14
N PHE A 274 -5.61 10.22 -30.08
CA PHE A 274 -4.96 8.93 -29.85
C PHE A 274 -4.05 8.51 -31.01
N GLU A 275 -4.44 8.77 -32.26
CA GLU A 275 -3.59 8.55 -33.44
C GLU A 275 -2.31 9.39 -33.40
N GLU A 276 -2.38 10.62 -32.89
CA GLU A 276 -1.20 11.44 -32.67
C GLU A 276 -0.31 10.86 -31.56
N TRP A 277 -0.88 10.28 -30.50
CA TRP A 277 -0.09 9.57 -29.49
C TRP A 277 0.60 8.34 -30.06
N GLU A 278 -0.07 7.57 -30.93
CA GLU A 278 0.51 6.43 -31.64
C GLU A 278 1.70 6.87 -32.50
N LYS A 279 1.58 8.00 -33.21
CA LYS A 279 2.67 8.57 -33.99
C LYS A 279 3.85 9.02 -33.12
N LEU A 280 3.60 9.78 -32.05
CA LEU A 280 4.66 10.25 -31.15
C LEU A 280 5.41 9.09 -30.49
N ALA A 281 4.70 8.03 -30.11
CA ALA A 281 5.31 6.82 -29.57
C ALA A 281 6.19 6.10 -30.60
N ALA A 282 5.72 5.96 -31.84
CA ALA A 282 6.47 5.35 -32.94
C ALA A 282 7.75 6.14 -33.28
N ASP A 283 7.65 7.47 -33.26
CA ASP A 283 8.77 8.39 -33.49
C ASP A 283 9.65 8.58 -32.23
N ARG A 284 9.31 7.91 -31.11
CA ARG A 284 9.95 8.01 -29.78
C ARG A 284 10.04 9.44 -29.23
N GLN A 285 9.08 10.29 -29.57
CA GLN A 285 8.91 11.65 -29.07
C GLN A 285 8.19 11.64 -27.71
N MET A 286 8.86 11.05 -26.71
CA MET A 286 8.28 10.80 -25.39
C MET A 286 7.92 12.08 -24.61
N PRO A 287 8.76 13.14 -24.59
CA PRO A 287 8.41 14.38 -23.90
C PRO A 287 7.10 15.00 -24.41
N GLU A 288 6.93 15.04 -25.73
CA GLU A 288 5.73 15.57 -26.38
C GLU A 288 4.51 14.68 -26.11
N LEU A 289 4.68 13.35 -26.16
CA LEU A 289 3.63 12.40 -25.81
C LEU A 289 3.17 12.57 -24.36
N PHE A 290 4.11 12.72 -23.43
CA PHE A 290 3.83 12.97 -22.02
C PHE A 290 3.10 14.28 -21.78
N GLU A 291 3.54 15.37 -22.41
CA GLU A 291 2.83 16.65 -22.32
C GLU A 291 1.37 16.51 -22.82
N ARG A 292 1.16 15.88 -23.97
CA ARG A 292 -0.19 15.71 -24.53
C ARG A 292 -1.07 14.83 -23.66
N LEU A 293 -0.53 13.74 -23.11
CA LEU A 293 -1.22 12.89 -22.14
C LEU A 293 -1.68 13.70 -20.93
N MET A 294 -0.78 14.51 -20.35
CA MET A 294 -1.11 15.37 -19.22
C MET A 294 -2.19 16.38 -19.58
N ARG A 295 -1.98 17.15 -20.65
CA ARG A 295 -2.85 18.25 -21.07
C ARG A 295 -4.24 17.79 -21.51
N ASN A 296 -4.31 16.70 -22.28
CA ASN A 296 -5.54 16.30 -22.98
C ASN A 296 -6.32 15.20 -22.25
N HIS A 297 -5.70 14.52 -21.27
CA HIS A 297 -6.37 13.48 -20.48
C HIS A 297 -6.29 13.73 -18.97
N TYR A 298 -5.08 13.72 -18.40
CA TYR A 298 -4.93 13.71 -16.94
C TYR A 298 -5.39 15.01 -16.28
N ASP A 299 -5.04 16.18 -16.80
CA ASP A 299 -5.39 17.46 -16.20
C ASP A 299 -6.90 17.72 -16.26
N PRO A 300 -7.61 17.50 -17.39
CA PRO A 300 -9.07 17.60 -17.43
C PRO A 300 -9.76 16.57 -16.53
N ALA A 301 -9.27 15.32 -16.48
CA ALA A 301 -9.83 14.28 -15.62
C ALA A 301 -9.64 14.62 -14.13
N TYR A 302 -8.42 15.02 -13.75
CA TYR A 302 -8.08 15.50 -12.42
C TYR A 302 -8.98 16.68 -12.04
N ARG A 303 -9.12 17.69 -12.91
CA ARG A 303 -9.91 18.88 -12.62
C ARG A 303 -11.38 18.57 -12.34
N ARG A 304 -12.00 17.68 -13.14
CA ARG A 304 -13.37 17.22 -12.90
C ARG A 304 -13.50 16.45 -11.60
N SER A 305 -12.52 15.59 -11.29
CA SER A 305 -12.52 14.78 -10.07
C SER A 305 -12.35 15.65 -8.83
N ILE A 306 -11.31 16.49 -8.79
CA ILE A 306 -10.97 17.28 -7.62
C ILE A 306 -12.07 18.28 -7.25
N LEU A 307 -12.75 18.90 -8.22
CA LEU A 307 -13.86 19.81 -7.94
C LEU A 307 -15.09 19.11 -7.36
N ARG A 308 -15.27 17.82 -7.64
CA ARG A 308 -16.35 17.02 -7.03
C ARG A 308 -16.04 16.68 -5.58
N GLU A 309 -14.77 16.35 -5.30
CA GLU A 309 -14.33 15.95 -3.96
C GLU A 309 -14.05 17.14 -3.04
N TYR A 310 -13.58 18.26 -3.62
CA TYR A 310 -13.20 19.50 -2.94
C TYR A 310 -13.72 20.71 -3.74
N PRO A 311 -15.01 21.10 -3.59
CA PRO A 311 -15.63 22.17 -4.39
C PRO A 311 -14.94 23.53 -4.30
N ASN A 312 -14.33 23.84 -3.15
CA ASN A 312 -13.67 25.13 -2.88
C ASN A 312 -12.14 25.07 -3.08
N ILE A 313 -11.63 24.09 -3.84
CA ILE A 313 -10.18 23.87 -3.98
C ILE A 313 -9.44 25.11 -4.52
N ASP A 314 -10.10 25.94 -5.32
CA ASP A 314 -9.47 27.13 -5.91
C ASP A 314 -9.20 28.25 -4.91
N GLU A 315 -9.86 28.23 -3.75
CA GLU A 315 -9.62 29.14 -2.63
C GLU A 315 -8.41 28.71 -1.80
N SER A 316 -7.92 27.48 -2.02
CA SER A 316 -6.80 26.93 -1.25
C SER A 316 -5.48 27.60 -1.61
N PRO A 317 -4.57 27.79 -0.63
CA PRO A 317 -3.23 28.29 -0.86
C PRO A 317 -2.53 27.51 -1.98
N LEU A 318 -1.83 28.24 -2.85
CA LEU A 318 -1.07 27.67 -3.95
C LEU A 318 0.42 27.71 -3.63
N ILE A 319 1.05 26.55 -3.73
CA ILE A 319 2.50 26.38 -3.63
C ILE A 319 3.01 26.10 -5.04
N ASP A 320 3.83 27.03 -5.53
CA ASP A 320 4.50 26.89 -6.82
C ASP A 320 5.87 26.23 -6.60
N LEU A 321 6.07 25.09 -7.22
CA LEU A 321 7.29 24.31 -7.15
C LEU A 321 8.16 24.62 -8.36
N SER A 322 8.96 25.68 -8.25
CA SER A 322 9.90 26.10 -9.30
C SER A 322 11.18 25.25 -9.35
N ASP A 323 11.40 24.37 -8.39
CA ASP A 323 12.48 23.39 -8.39
C ASP A 323 12.00 22.07 -7.77
N LEU A 324 11.90 21.02 -8.59
CA LEU A 324 11.52 19.68 -8.18
C LEU A 324 12.71 18.82 -7.70
N SER A 325 13.90 19.40 -7.60
CA SER A 325 15.06 18.72 -7.00
C SER A 325 14.83 18.44 -5.51
N PRO A 326 15.51 17.43 -4.92
CA PRO A 326 15.40 17.16 -3.49
C PRO A 326 15.70 18.38 -2.61
N ALA A 327 16.69 19.20 -2.98
CA ALA A 327 17.05 20.40 -2.22
C ALA A 327 15.97 21.49 -2.30
N GLY A 328 15.42 21.72 -3.50
CA GLY A 328 14.32 22.68 -3.72
C GLY A 328 13.07 22.28 -2.93
N LEU A 329 12.68 21.01 -3.02
CA LEU A 329 11.51 20.48 -2.31
C LEU A 329 11.69 20.50 -0.80
N LEU A 330 12.88 20.19 -0.28
CA LEU A 330 13.15 20.26 1.16
C LEU A 330 13.03 21.70 1.69
N GLN A 331 13.46 22.70 0.91
CA GLN A 331 13.30 24.10 1.30
C GLN A 331 11.82 24.51 1.34
N VAL A 332 11.03 24.09 0.34
CA VAL A 332 9.58 24.30 0.33
C VAL A 332 8.92 23.61 1.51
N ALA A 333 9.27 22.36 1.80
CA ALA A 333 8.73 21.59 2.92
C ALA A 333 9.00 22.24 4.28
N LYS A 334 10.20 22.80 4.49
CA LYS A 334 10.52 23.56 5.72
C LYS A 334 9.62 24.80 5.88
N ASN A 335 9.37 25.51 4.79
CA ASN A 335 8.47 26.68 4.80
C ASN A 335 7.03 26.27 5.10
N ILE A 336 6.55 25.18 4.47
CA ILE A 336 5.23 24.60 4.75
C ILE A 336 5.12 24.22 6.23
N ARG A 337 6.10 23.48 6.77
CA ARG A 337 6.09 23.07 8.18
C ARG A 337 5.98 24.28 9.10
N ALA A 338 6.79 25.31 8.84
CA ALA A 338 6.75 26.54 9.62
C ALA A 338 5.38 27.21 9.57
N GLN A 339 4.68 27.20 8.43
CA GLN A 339 3.37 27.85 8.29
C GLN A 339 2.21 27.04 8.91
N TYR A 340 2.29 25.71 8.90
CA TYR A 340 1.14 24.84 9.15
C TYR A 340 1.23 23.97 10.43
N GLU A 341 2.42 23.80 11.03
CA GLU A 341 2.62 22.97 12.24
C GLU A 341 3.00 23.79 13.50
N HIS A 342 2.51 25.02 13.64
CA HIS A 342 2.76 25.89 14.81
C HIS A 342 2.17 25.36 16.11
#